data_AF-A0A507W9F8-F1
#
_entry.id   AF-A0A507W9F8-F1
#
_cell.length_a   1.000
_cell.length_b   1.000
_cell.length_c   1.000
_cell.angle_alpha   90.00
_cell.angle_beta   90.00
_cell.angle_gamma   90.00
#
_symmetry.space_group_name_H-M   'P 1'
#
loop_
_entity.id
_entity.type
_entity.pdbx_description
1 polymer ?
#
loop_
_entity_poly.entity_id
_entity_poly.type
_entity_poly.pdbx_seq_one_letter_code
_entity_poly.pdbx_strand_id
1 'polypeptide(L)'
;MTIKIPDWLLENIPETQEPAILSLREDQLVVIYPDNTETIHNTLKEVQHQTYKIKPTDIKILPEVYRRFGEDKEQGLLSFKSSEHFYGMLFSYSDQDRFDRLKDSLQVALDNEKLYLENPTDFFAAYHFIDTHPAFWTVQGELPTWHWSTEGHCQKVSHWVYKDEDDGRLRICLETGSHVNKAFDSVKIYQEHYHDYRLDVYADSFEQAFIQLAELLYKFFDNHGIERPDVEHLKPQWILELEQQVVECKKWEAEDRL
;
A
#
# COMPACT_ATOMS: atom_id res chain seq x y z
N MET A 1 7.58 -11.39 -19.97
CA MET A 1 8.53 -10.29 -19.74
C MET A 1 8.73 -10.17 -18.24
N THR A 2 9.95 -9.97 -17.76
CA THR A 2 10.19 -9.73 -16.34
C THR A 2 9.96 -8.26 -16.06
N ILE A 3 8.96 -7.93 -15.23
CA ILE A 3 8.68 -6.56 -14.83
C ILE A 3 9.80 -6.10 -13.90
N LYS A 4 10.39 -4.94 -14.20
CA LYS A 4 11.35 -4.30 -13.32
C LYS A 4 10.58 -3.43 -12.32
N ILE A 5 10.81 -3.66 -11.03
CA ILE A 5 10.29 -2.79 -9.97
C ILE A 5 11.01 -1.43 -10.05
N PRO A 6 10.30 -0.28 -9.96
CA PRO A 6 10.91 1.04 -9.97
C PRO A 6 11.93 1.23 -8.84
N ASP A 7 12.98 2.01 -9.11
CA ASP A 7 14.09 2.17 -8.16
C ASP A 7 13.62 2.82 -6.86
N TRP A 8 12.69 3.80 -6.92
CA TRP A 8 12.09 4.40 -5.71
C TRP A 8 11.38 3.35 -4.86
N LEU A 9 10.74 2.35 -5.46
CA LEU A 9 10.03 1.32 -4.72
C LEU A 9 11.04 0.37 -4.06
N LEU A 10 12.10 -0.01 -4.77
CA LEU A 10 13.19 -0.83 -4.22
C LEU A 10 13.91 -0.15 -3.04
N GLU A 11 14.17 1.16 -3.11
CA GLU A 11 14.78 1.93 -2.03
C GLU A 11 13.94 1.96 -0.74
N ASN A 12 12.64 1.67 -0.85
CA ASN A 12 11.68 1.72 0.25
C ASN A 12 11.29 0.32 0.76
N ILE A 13 11.87 -0.74 0.20
CA ILE A 13 11.67 -2.10 0.69
C ILE A 13 12.74 -2.38 1.75
N PRO A 14 12.35 -2.82 2.96
CA PRO A 14 13.30 -3.25 3.98
C PRO A 14 14.24 -4.36 3.49
N GLU A 15 15.39 -4.49 4.14
CA GLU A 15 16.33 -5.57 3.85
C GLU A 15 15.64 -6.94 4.01
N THR A 16 15.77 -7.79 2.98
CA THR A 16 15.16 -9.12 2.97
C THR A 16 15.73 -10.00 4.06
N GLN A 17 14.85 -10.64 4.83
CA GLN A 17 15.18 -11.62 5.85
C GLN A 17 14.75 -13.01 5.40
N GLU A 18 15.56 -14.00 5.74
CA GLU A 18 15.13 -15.39 5.58
C GLU A 18 13.97 -15.67 6.56
N PRO A 19 12.89 -16.35 6.11
CA PRO A 19 11.82 -16.73 7.01
C PRO A 19 12.28 -17.87 7.92
N ALA A 20 11.65 -18.02 9.08
CA ALA A 20 11.73 -19.27 9.82
C ALA A 20 11.04 -20.39 9.04
N ILE A 21 11.48 -21.63 9.20
CA ILE A 21 10.90 -22.79 8.53
C ILE A 21 10.07 -23.57 9.55
N LEU A 22 8.79 -23.79 9.26
CA LEU A 22 7.94 -24.71 10.02
C LEU A 22 7.94 -26.07 9.34
N SER A 23 8.50 -27.06 10.05
CA SER A 23 8.61 -28.44 9.60
C SER A 23 7.88 -29.39 10.57
N LEU A 24 7.68 -30.62 10.13
CA LEU A 24 7.18 -31.71 10.97
C LEU A 24 8.29 -32.75 11.13
N ARG A 25 8.71 -33.01 12.37
CA ARG A 25 9.63 -34.11 12.69
C ARG A 25 8.91 -35.09 13.59
N GLU A 26 8.73 -36.31 13.09
CA GLU A 26 7.87 -37.31 13.73
C GLU A 26 6.45 -36.74 13.90
N ASP A 27 6.05 -36.37 15.12
CA ASP A 27 4.77 -35.74 15.44
C ASP A 27 4.92 -34.34 16.05
N GLN A 28 6.13 -33.78 16.07
CA GLN A 28 6.42 -32.48 16.66
C GLN A 28 6.58 -31.40 15.59
N LEU A 29 6.01 -30.23 15.88
CA LEU A 29 6.16 -29.04 15.05
C LEU A 29 7.49 -28.38 15.39
N VAL A 30 8.38 -28.24 14.40
CA VAL A 30 9.69 -27.65 14.63
C VAL A 30 9.83 -26.37 13.81
N VAL A 31 10.07 -25.26 14.50
CA VAL A 31 10.38 -23.96 13.91
C VAL A 31 11.90 -23.79 13.91
N ILE A 32 12.49 -23.68 12.72
CA ILE A 32 13.92 -23.44 12.50
C ILE A 32 14.07 -21.97 12.08
N TYR A 33 14.79 -21.18 12.88
CA TYR A 33 15.02 -19.76 12.60
C TYR A 33 16.25 -19.55 11.69
N PRO A 34 16.41 -18.36 11.09
CA PRO A 34 17.57 -18.04 10.23
C PRO A 34 18.94 -18.18 10.90
N ASP A 35 18.99 -18.00 12.22
CA ASP A 35 20.18 -18.21 13.05
C ASP A 35 20.44 -19.70 13.37
N ASN A 36 19.72 -20.62 12.73
CA ASN A 36 19.69 -22.06 12.98
C ASN A 36 19.25 -22.47 14.39
N THR A 37 18.65 -21.55 15.16
CA THR A 37 18.01 -21.94 16.42
C THR A 37 16.72 -22.71 16.12
N GLU A 38 16.45 -23.73 16.93
CA GLU A 38 15.26 -24.57 16.78
C GLU A 38 14.38 -24.47 18.01
N THR A 39 13.07 -24.39 17.79
CA THR A 39 12.06 -24.53 18.85
C THR A 39 11.06 -25.60 18.48
N ILE A 40 10.69 -26.41 19.47
CA ILE A 40 9.81 -27.56 19.30
C ILE A 40 8.49 -27.25 20.00
N HIS A 41 7.39 -27.48 19.29
CA HIS A 41 6.03 -27.18 19.75
C HIS A 41 5.13 -28.39 19.55
N ASN A 42 4.11 -28.50 20.39
CA ASN A 42 3.11 -29.56 20.31
C ASN A 42 1.88 -29.12 19.51
N THR A 43 1.63 -27.81 19.41
CA THR A 43 0.44 -27.27 18.74
C THR A 43 0.76 -26.10 17.82
N LEU A 44 -0.05 -25.92 16.77
CA LEU A 44 0.03 -24.76 15.88
C LEU A 44 -0.27 -23.44 16.61
N LYS A 45 -1.01 -23.49 17.72
CA LYS A 45 -1.25 -22.33 18.58
C LYS A 45 0.02 -21.84 19.26
N GLU A 46 0.84 -22.76 19.75
CA GLU A 46 2.15 -22.43 20.34
C GLU A 46 3.09 -21.86 19.29
N VAL A 47 3.14 -22.47 18.09
CA VAL A 47 3.88 -21.93 16.95
C VAL A 47 3.44 -20.49 16.64
N GLN A 48 2.14 -20.25 16.48
CA GLN A 48 1.60 -18.92 16.20
C GLN A 48 1.96 -17.90 17.30
N HIS A 49 1.84 -18.28 18.56
CA HIS A 49 2.21 -17.40 19.67
C HIS A 49 3.71 -17.08 19.64
N GLN A 50 4.55 -18.10 19.42
CA GLN A 50 5.99 -17.94 19.36
C GLN A 50 6.41 -17.02 18.21
N THR A 51 5.88 -17.21 16.99
CA THR A 51 6.30 -16.47 15.79
C THR A 51 5.66 -15.09 15.65
N TYR A 52 4.53 -14.82 16.31
CA TYR A 52 3.87 -13.49 16.24
C TYR A 52 4.02 -12.64 17.50
N LYS A 53 4.41 -13.22 18.64
CA LYS A 53 4.51 -12.48 19.91
C LYS A 53 5.87 -12.55 20.59
N ILE A 54 6.55 -13.69 20.56
CA ILE A 54 7.80 -13.89 21.32
C ILE A 54 9.03 -13.56 20.48
N LYS A 55 9.14 -14.16 19.30
CA LYS A 55 10.20 -13.90 18.32
C LYS A 55 9.52 -13.62 16.97
N PRO A 56 9.01 -12.39 16.74
CA PRO A 56 8.37 -11.97 15.50
C PRO A 56 9.22 -12.33 14.29
N THR A 57 8.72 -13.22 13.44
CA THR A 57 9.40 -13.68 12.23
C THR A 57 8.37 -14.15 11.22
N ASP A 58 8.66 -13.97 9.94
CA ASP A 58 7.95 -14.69 8.90
C ASP A 58 8.23 -16.17 8.97
N ILE A 59 7.32 -16.95 8.40
CA ILE A 59 7.37 -18.40 8.45
C ILE A 59 7.08 -18.99 7.08
N LYS A 60 7.91 -19.93 6.61
CA LYS A 60 7.64 -20.79 5.47
C LYS A 60 7.18 -22.14 6.00
N ILE A 61 5.95 -22.52 5.68
CA ILE A 61 5.36 -23.79 6.14
C ILE A 61 5.70 -24.87 5.10
N LEU A 62 6.35 -25.94 5.54
CA LEU A 62 6.70 -27.05 4.65
C LEU A 62 5.48 -27.94 4.32
N PRO A 63 5.48 -28.61 3.15
CA PRO A 63 4.32 -29.39 2.68
C PRO A 63 3.83 -30.47 3.66
N GLU A 64 4.72 -31.10 4.42
CA GLU A 64 4.35 -32.11 5.41
C GLU A 64 3.44 -31.57 6.53
N VAL A 65 3.59 -30.30 6.90
CA VAL A 65 2.73 -29.65 7.90
C VAL A 65 1.34 -29.42 7.31
N TYR A 66 1.26 -28.96 6.06
CA TYR A 66 -0.01 -28.84 5.34
C TYR A 66 -0.72 -30.19 5.19
N ARG A 67 -0.01 -31.26 4.85
CA ARG A 67 -0.62 -32.60 4.75
C ARG A 67 -1.15 -33.11 6.09
N ARG A 68 -0.54 -32.71 7.21
CA ARG A 68 -0.94 -33.16 8.54
C ARG A 68 -2.11 -32.38 9.13
N PHE A 69 -2.11 -31.06 8.91
CA PHE A 69 -3.00 -30.12 9.60
C PHE A 69 -3.94 -29.35 8.65
N GLY A 70 -3.66 -29.33 7.36
CA GLY A 70 -4.49 -28.71 6.34
C GLY A 70 -5.53 -29.68 5.79
N GLU A 71 -6.72 -29.17 5.49
CA GLU A 71 -7.79 -29.90 4.81
C GLU A 71 -7.52 -29.98 3.29
N ASP A 72 -6.39 -30.59 2.90
CA ASP A 72 -5.98 -30.79 1.50
C ASP A 72 -5.71 -29.50 0.68
N LYS A 73 -5.34 -28.40 1.35
CA LYS A 73 -5.03 -27.12 0.68
C LYS A 73 -3.57 -26.71 0.86
N GLU A 74 -2.78 -26.83 -0.20
CA GLU A 74 -1.41 -26.29 -0.32
C GLU A 74 -1.44 -24.83 -0.76
N GLN A 75 -1.90 -23.88 0.06
CA GLN A 75 -1.87 -22.48 -0.37
C GLN A 75 -1.67 -21.50 0.78
N GLY A 76 -0.42 -21.18 1.11
CA GLY A 76 0.01 -19.93 1.78
C GLY A 76 -0.59 -19.62 3.16
N LEU A 77 -1.54 -20.41 3.65
CA LEU A 77 -2.34 -20.19 4.84
C LEU A 77 -2.71 -21.55 5.43
N LEU A 78 -2.44 -21.71 6.71
CA LEU A 78 -2.85 -22.86 7.50
C LEU A 78 -3.83 -22.38 8.58
N SER A 79 -5.10 -22.78 8.43
CA SER A 79 -6.13 -22.53 9.43
C SER A 79 -6.20 -23.71 10.41
N PHE A 80 -6.30 -23.42 11.71
CA PHE A 80 -6.36 -24.46 12.74
C PHE A 80 -7.30 -24.05 13.87
N LYS A 81 -7.92 -25.01 14.54
CA LYS A 81 -8.78 -24.73 15.70
C LYS A 81 -7.91 -24.30 16.88
N SER A 82 -8.05 -23.04 17.34
CA SER A 82 -7.27 -22.49 18.45
C SER A 82 -7.97 -22.61 19.81
N SER A 83 -9.30 -22.77 19.79
CA SER A 83 -10.18 -23.10 20.92
C SER A 83 -11.54 -23.60 20.40
N GLU A 84 -12.50 -23.91 21.28
CA GLU A 84 -13.83 -24.37 20.86
C GLU A 84 -14.57 -23.42 19.90
N HIS A 85 -14.35 -22.12 20.05
CA HIS A 85 -15.07 -21.07 19.30
C HIS A 85 -14.20 -20.25 18.36
N PHE A 86 -12.88 -20.47 18.34
CA PHE A 86 -11.95 -19.66 17.56
C PHE A 86 -11.02 -20.51 16.70
N TYR A 87 -10.75 -20.00 15.51
CA TYR A 87 -9.73 -20.51 14.61
C TYR A 87 -8.52 -19.57 14.63
N GLY A 88 -7.34 -20.15 14.64
CA GLY A 88 -6.08 -19.47 14.37
C GLY A 88 -5.70 -19.62 12.90
N MET A 89 -4.81 -18.75 12.45
CA MET A 89 -4.27 -18.71 11.09
C MET A 89 -2.75 -18.53 11.17
N LEU A 90 -2.03 -19.35 10.41
CA LEU A 90 -0.61 -19.19 10.14
C LEU A 90 -0.43 -18.93 8.65
N PHE A 91 0.12 -17.77 8.30
CA PHE A 91 0.43 -17.43 6.93
C PHE A 91 1.84 -17.92 6.60
N SER A 92 1.96 -18.76 5.57
CA SER A 92 3.25 -19.12 5.00
C SER A 92 3.68 -18.02 4.04
N TYR A 93 4.63 -17.21 4.45
CA TYR A 93 5.09 -16.05 3.72
C TYR A 93 6.60 -15.90 3.83
N SER A 94 7.21 -15.37 2.78
CA SER A 94 8.60 -14.94 2.75
C SER A 94 8.69 -13.55 2.13
N ASP A 95 9.81 -12.87 2.33
CA ASP A 95 10.04 -11.61 1.61
C ASP A 95 10.05 -11.82 0.10
N GLN A 96 10.55 -12.96 -0.40
CA GLN A 96 10.46 -13.27 -1.82
C GLN A 96 9.00 -13.35 -2.30
N ASP A 97 8.11 -13.94 -1.50
CA ASP A 97 6.66 -13.96 -1.79
C ASP A 97 6.07 -12.52 -1.76
N ARG A 98 6.56 -11.60 -0.90
CA ARG A 98 6.17 -10.17 -0.92
C ARG A 98 6.61 -9.51 -2.21
N PHE A 99 7.86 -9.73 -2.61
CA PHE A 99 8.44 -9.18 -3.82
C PHE A 99 7.71 -9.64 -5.07
N ASP A 100 7.36 -10.92 -5.16
CA ASP A 100 6.67 -11.45 -6.32
C ASP A 100 5.23 -10.92 -6.39
N ARG A 101 4.51 -10.82 -5.26
CA ARG A 101 3.21 -10.14 -5.25
C ARG A 101 3.31 -8.66 -5.64
N LEU A 102 4.36 -7.96 -5.23
CA LEU A 102 4.55 -6.57 -5.62
C LEU A 102 4.77 -6.41 -7.13
N LYS A 103 5.46 -7.36 -7.78
CA LYS A 103 5.56 -7.41 -9.24
C LYS A 103 4.21 -7.68 -9.89
N ASP A 104 3.44 -8.61 -9.34
CA ASP A 104 2.09 -8.91 -9.85
C ASP A 104 1.18 -7.67 -9.75
N SER A 105 1.18 -6.96 -8.62
CA SER A 105 0.46 -5.70 -8.45
C SER A 105 0.90 -4.63 -9.46
N LEU A 106 2.20 -4.55 -9.75
CA LEU A 106 2.71 -3.63 -10.78
C LEU A 106 2.22 -4.02 -12.17
N GLN A 107 2.15 -5.32 -12.49
CA GLN A 107 1.58 -5.79 -13.75
C GLN A 107 0.12 -5.36 -13.89
N VAL A 108 -0.67 -5.55 -12.82
CA VAL A 108 -2.07 -5.14 -12.79
C VAL A 108 -2.22 -3.64 -13.03
N ALA A 109 -1.41 -2.81 -12.36
CA ALA A 109 -1.44 -1.36 -12.57
C ALA A 109 -1.13 -0.97 -14.02
N LEU A 110 -0.11 -1.58 -14.63
CA LEU A 110 0.27 -1.34 -16.02
C LEU A 110 -0.80 -1.82 -17.02
N ASP A 111 -1.50 -2.92 -16.72
CA ASP A 111 -2.59 -3.40 -17.57
C ASP A 111 -3.84 -2.53 -17.45
N ASN A 112 -4.14 -2.02 -16.24
CA ASN A 112 -5.21 -1.04 -16.04
C ASN A 112 -4.93 0.30 -16.72
N GLU A 113 -3.67 0.76 -16.73
CA GLU A 113 -3.28 1.95 -17.52
C GLU A 113 -3.58 1.74 -19.02
N LYS A 114 -3.24 0.58 -19.59
CA LYS A 114 -3.54 0.30 -21.01
C LYS A 114 -5.03 0.37 -21.28
N LEU A 115 -5.85 -0.24 -20.43
CA LEU A 115 -7.31 -0.19 -20.54
C LEU A 115 -7.84 1.25 -20.49
N TYR A 116 -7.29 2.07 -19.59
CA TYR A 116 -7.60 3.50 -19.53
C TYR A 116 -7.21 4.23 -20.82
N LEU A 117 -6.00 3.98 -21.36
CA LEU A 117 -5.54 4.63 -22.60
C LEU A 117 -6.35 4.22 -23.84
N GLU A 118 -6.91 3.02 -23.86
CA GLU A 118 -7.81 2.56 -24.93
C GLU A 118 -9.15 3.31 -24.92
N ASN A 119 -9.67 3.66 -23.75
CA ASN A 119 -10.89 4.46 -23.61
C ASN A 119 -10.85 5.35 -22.33
N PRO A 120 -10.25 6.55 -22.40
CA PRO A 120 -10.07 7.42 -21.23
C PRO A 120 -11.38 7.96 -20.64
N THR A 121 -12.49 7.84 -21.38
CA THR A 121 -13.82 8.28 -20.96
C THR A 121 -14.66 7.17 -20.35
N ASP A 122 -14.15 5.94 -20.28
CA ASP A 122 -14.80 4.84 -19.58
C ASP A 122 -14.58 4.95 -18.07
N PHE A 123 -15.68 4.98 -17.32
CA PHE A 123 -15.63 5.12 -15.87
C PHE A 123 -14.92 3.95 -15.19
N PHE A 124 -15.15 2.71 -15.62
CA PHE A 124 -14.54 1.54 -14.98
C PHE A 124 -13.04 1.49 -15.25
N ALA A 125 -12.61 1.80 -16.47
CA ALA A 125 -11.19 1.91 -16.82
C ALA A 125 -10.50 3.02 -16.00
N ALA A 126 -11.10 4.21 -15.91
CA ALA A 126 -10.60 5.30 -15.08
C ALA A 126 -10.51 4.91 -13.60
N TYR A 127 -11.57 4.28 -13.06
CA TYR A 127 -11.62 3.84 -11.67
C TYR A 127 -10.52 2.83 -11.35
N HIS A 128 -10.34 1.79 -12.15
CA HIS A 128 -9.32 0.77 -11.91
C HIS A 128 -7.89 1.29 -12.14
N PHE A 129 -7.70 2.20 -13.10
CA PHE A 129 -6.44 2.91 -13.28
C PHE A 129 -6.05 3.68 -12.03
N ILE A 130 -6.97 4.50 -11.47
CA ILE A 130 -6.74 5.22 -10.21
C ILE A 130 -6.49 4.25 -9.06
N ASP A 131 -7.36 3.25 -8.88
CA ASP A 131 -7.36 2.39 -7.69
C ASP A 131 -6.06 1.60 -7.51
N THR A 132 -5.40 1.27 -8.62
CA THR A 132 -4.17 0.46 -8.65
C THR A 132 -2.90 1.26 -8.94
N HIS A 133 -3.00 2.59 -9.13
CA HIS A 133 -1.87 3.40 -9.58
C HIS A 133 -0.73 3.45 -8.53
N PRO A 134 0.54 3.26 -8.91
CA PRO A 134 1.66 3.28 -7.97
C PRO A 134 1.86 4.60 -7.23
N ALA A 135 1.33 5.71 -7.76
CA ALA A 135 1.31 7.01 -7.06
C ALA A 135 0.49 7.00 -5.75
N PHE A 136 -0.26 5.93 -5.48
CA PHE A 136 -1.07 5.77 -4.28
C PHE A 136 -0.70 4.54 -3.41
N TRP A 137 0.38 3.84 -3.74
CA TRP A 137 0.81 2.67 -2.98
C TRP A 137 1.45 3.02 -1.63
N THR A 138 0.91 2.45 -0.55
CA THR A 138 1.39 2.73 0.82
C THR A 138 1.98 1.50 1.48
N VAL A 139 3.02 1.67 2.29
CA VAL A 139 3.54 0.62 3.17
C VAL A 139 2.73 0.59 4.45
N GLN A 140 2.26 -0.60 4.82
CA GLN A 140 1.59 -0.89 6.07
C GLN A 140 2.42 -1.91 6.89
N GLY A 141 2.28 -1.82 8.21
CA GLY A 141 2.92 -2.71 9.17
C GLY A 141 4.27 -2.21 9.70
N GLU A 142 4.68 -2.79 10.82
CA GLU A 142 6.03 -2.66 11.39
C GLU A 142 6.89 -3.86 10.97
N LEU A 143 8.22 -3.68 10.92
CA LEU A 143 9.15 -4.77 10.63
C LEU A 143 8.98 -5.93 11.63
N PRO A 144 9.10 -7.20 11.19
CA PRO A 144 9.48 -7.67 9.84
C PRO A 144 8.30 -7.77 8.85
N THR A 145 7.08 -7.47 9.27
CA THR A 145 5.84 -7.80 8.57
C THR A 145 5.33 -6.73 7.60
N TRP A 146 6.24 -6.04 6.90
CA TRP A 146 5.86 -4.98 5.97
C TRP A 146 4.99 -5.54 4.84
N HIS A 147 4.03 -4.75 4.38
CA HIS A 147 3.24 -5.05 3.19
C HIS A 147 2.85 -3.77 2.45
N TRP A 148 2.79 -3.84 1.13
CA TRP A 148 2.29 -2.73 0.32
C TRP A 148 0.79 -2.86 0.11
N SER A 149 0.04 -1.80 0.40
CA SER A 149 -1.32 -1.60 -0.05
C SER A 149 -1.26 -1.05 -1.46
N THR A 150 -1.49 -1.91 -2.46
CA THR A 150 -1.38 -1.57 -3.89
C THR A 150 -2.72 -1.33 -4.58
N GLU A 151 -3.83 -1.43 -3.84
CA GLU A 151 -5.19 -1.25 -4.33
C GLU A 151 -6.10 -0.63 -3.25
N GLY A 152 -7.34 -0.29 -3.62
CA GLY A 152 -8.35 0.26 -2.71
C GLY A 152 -8.19 1.76 -2.44
N HIS A 153 -7.40 2.49 -3.22
CA HIS A 153 -7.25 3.93 -3.08
C HIS A 153 -8.57 4.67 -3.32
N CYS A 154 -9.40 4.23 -4.28
CA CYS A 154 -10.67 4.89 -4.59
C CYS A 154 -11.64 4.92 -3.41
N GLN A 155 -11.52 3.98 -2.46
CA GLN A 155 -12.31 3.97 -1.22
C GLN A 155 -11.88 5.04 -0.20
N LYS A 156 -10.69 5.62 -0.41
CA LYS A 156 -10.09 6.64 0.47
C LYS A 156 -10.20 8.05 -0.11
N VAL A 157 -10.64 8.18 -1.37
CA VAL A 157 -10.89 9.48 -2.01
C VAL A 157 -12.02 10.20 -1.27
N SER A 158 -11.70 11.39 -0.77
CA SER A 158 -12.69 12.26 -0.13
C SER A 158 -13.65 12.77 -1.20
N HIS A 159 -14.95 12.72 -0.92
CA HIS A 159 -15.96 13.18 -1.86
C HIS A 159 -17.17 13.79 -1.17
N TRP A 160 -17.72 14.85 -1.75
CA TRP A 160 -18.94 15.51 -1.29
C TRP A 160 -19.62 16.25 -2.44
N VAL A 161 -20.84 16.72 -2.18
CA VAL A 161 -21.58 17.59 -3.09
C VAL A 161 -21.31 19.03 -2.69
N TYR A 162 -20.85 19.83 -3.64
CA TYR A 162 -20.60 21.26 -3.48
C TYR A 162 -21.58 22.04 -4.35
N LYS A 163 -22.06 23.19 -3.85
CA LYS A 163 -22.81 24.14 -4.66
C LYS A 163 -21.85 25.22 -5.12
N ASP A 164 -21.64 25.28 -6.42
CA ASP A 164 -20.74 26.26 -7.00
C ASP A 164 -21.25 27.68 -6.85
N GLU A 165 -20.36 28.58 -6.45
CA GLU A 165 -20.70 29.97 -6.16
C GLU A 165 -20.89 30.81 -7.43
N ASP A 166 -20.25 30.43 -8.54
CA ASP A 166 -20.29 31.19 -9.80
C ASP A 166 -21.59 30.94 -10.56
N ASP A 167 -22.04 29.69 -10.64
CA ASP A 167 -23.24 29.31 -11.42
C ASP A 167 -24.36 28.65 -10.62
N GLY A 168 -24.15 28.41 -9.32
CA GLY A 168 -25.16 27.85 -8.42
C GLY A 168 -25.44 26.36 -8.63
N ARG A 169 -24.71 25.67 -9.52
CA ARG A 169 -24.93 24.24 -9.82
C ARG A 169 -24.33 23.37 -8.73
N LEU A 170 -24.94 22.19 -8.54
CA LEU A 170 -24.37 21.15 -7.68
C LEU A 170 -23.32 20.38 -8.47
N ARG A 171 -22.12 20.25 -7.91
CA ARG A 171 -21.00 19.47 -8.44
C ARG A 171 -20.57 18.42 -7.44
N ILE A 172 -20.07 17.29 -7.95
CA ILE A 172 -19.32 16.31 -7.17
C ILE A 172 -17.88 16.79 -7.08
N CYS A 173 -17.38 16.90 -5.85
CA CYS A 173 -15.99 17.17 -5.57
C CYS A 173 -15.28 15.86 -5.23
N LEU A 174 -14.08 15.67 -5.79
CA LEU A 174 -13.14 14.66 -5.32
C LEU A 174 -11.87 15.36 -4.86
N GLU A 175 -11.39 14.97 -3.68
CA GLU A 175 -10.07 15.34 -3.17
C GLU A 175 -9.32 14.06 -2.82
N THR A 176 -8.06 14.00 -3.23
CA THR A 176 -7.15 12.94 -2.84
C THR A 176 -5.74 13.48 -2.62
N GLY A 177 -4.86 12.62 -2.14
CA GLY A 177 -3.50 12.97 -1.83
C GLY A 177 -2.46 12.18 -2.60
N SER A 178 -1.28 12.77 -2.76
CA SER A 178 -0.07 12.07 -3.19
C SER A 178 0.79 11.70 -1.98
N HIS A 179 1.77 10.83 -2.20
CA HIS A 179 2.68 10.41 -1.14
C HIS A 179 3.48 11.58 -0.59
N VAL A 180 3.57 11.68 0.74
CA VAL A 180 4.58 12.52 1.39
C VAL A 180 5.64 11.64 2.02
N ASN A 181 6.90 12.03 1.79
CA ASN A 181 8.05 11.40 2.41
C ASN A 181 8.04 11.71 3.91
N LYS A 182 7.71 10.73 4.75
CA LYS A 182 8.03 10.82 6.18
C LYS A 182 9.36 10.12 6.41
N ALA A 183 10.43 10.90 6.53
CA ALA A 183 11.72 10.36 6.92
C ALA A 183 11.69 10.08 8.43
N PHE A 184 11.70 8.80 8.82
CA PHE A 184 11.98 8.37 10.19
C PHE A 184 13.20 7.44 10.15
N ASP A 185 14.24 7.77 10.92
CA ASP A 185 15.39 6.91 11.23
C ASP A 185 15.81 5.94 10.11
N SER A 186 16.31 6.49 9.00
CA SER A 186 16.93 5.76 7.87
C SER A 186 16.06 4.82 7.03
N VAL A 187 14.76 4.69 7.32
CA VAL A 187 13.79 3.96 6.47
C VAL A 187 12.73 4.94 5.99
N LYS A 188 12.67 5.19 4.68
CA LYS A 188 11.57 5.92 4.07
C LYS A 188 10.34 5.00 4.14
N ILE A 189 9.27 5.41 4.82
CA ILE A 189 8.03 4.63 4.86
C ILE A 189 6.89 5.51 4.33
N TYR A 190 6.37 5.16 3.15
CA TYR A 190 5.20 5.80 2.56
C TYR A 190 3.93 5.34 3.26
N GLN A 191 3.60 5.94 4.40
CA GLN A 191 2.46 5.50 5.23
C GLN A 191 1.17 6.27 4.93
N GLU A 192 1.27 7.49 4.40
CA GLU A 192 0.15 8.43 4.32
C GLU A 192 0.16 9.21 3.01
N HIS A 193 -1.04 9.50 2.50
CA HIS A 193 -1.27 10.46 1.43
C HIS A 193 -1.58 11.82 2.06
N TYR A 194 -0.92 12.90 1.62
CA TYR A 194 -1.34 14.26 1.95
C TYR A 194 -2.05 14.85 0.74
N HIS A 195 -3.08 15.65 1.01
CA HIS A 195 -3.88 16.31 0.00
C HIS A 195 -3.00 16.97 -1.09
N ASP A 196 -3.27 16.61 -2.34
CA ASP A 196 -2.59 17.12 -3.53
C ASP A 196 -3.60 17.90 -4.37
N TYR A 197 -3.62 19.22 -4.18
CA TYR A 197 -4.58 20.14 -4.81
C TYR A 197 -4.60 20.04 -6.35
N ARG A 198 -3.57 19.44 -6.97
CA ARG A 198 -3.49 19.24 -8.43
C ARG A 198 -4.45 18.14 -8.90
N LEU A 199 -4.88 17.29 -7.99
CA LEU A 199 -5.81 16.17 -8.23
C LEU A 199 -7.25 16.52 -7.83
N ASP A 200 -7.52 17.76 -7.44
CA ASP A 200 -8.87 18.20 -7.09
C ASP A 200 -9.76 18.26 -8.33
N VAL A 201 -10.95 17.67 -8.21
CA VAL A 201 -11.91 17.56 -9.31
C VAL A 201 -13.27 18.11 -8.89
N TYR A 202 -13.91 18.82 -9.83
CA TYR A 202 -15.29 19.29 -9.71
C TYR A 202 -16.05 18.91 -10.99
N ALA A 203 -17.02 18.00 -10.89
CA ALA A 203 -17.75 17.51 -12.06
C ALA A 203 -19.27 17.39 -11.82
N ASP A 204 -20.06 17.27 -12.90
CA ASP A 204 -21.52 17.20 -12.81
C ASP A 204 -22.02 15.82 -12.33
N SER A 205 -21.17 14.78 -12.38
CA SER A 205 -21.48 13.44 -11.88
C SER A 205 -20.26 12.78 -11.22
N PHE A 206 -20.51 11.72 -10.45
CA PHE A 206 -19.45 10.95 -9.80
C PHE A 206 -18.55 10.26 -10.84
N GLU A 207 -19.14 9.70 -11.90
CA GLU A 207 -18.41 9.05 -12.98
C GLU A 207 -17.50 10.04 -13.71
N GLN A 208 -18.03 11.23 -14.04
CA GLN A 208 -17.24 12.28 -14.66
C GLN A 208 -16.11 12.75 -13.74
N ALA A 209 -16.35 12.80 -12.43
CA ALA A 209 -15.31 13.19 -11.49
C ALA A 209 -14.15 12.19 -11.47
N PHE A 210 -14.42 10.88 -11.47
CA PHE A 210 -13.35 9.87 -11.55
C PHE A 210 -12.64 9.85 -12.91
N ILE A 211 -13.36 10.11 -14.01
CA ILE A 211 -12.74 10.25 -15.34
C ILE A 211 -11.76 11.43 -15.36
N GLN A 212 -12.16 12.59 -14.81
CA GLN A 212 -11.29 13.76 -14.70
C GLN A 212 -10.11 13.52 -13.73
N LEU A 213 -10.34 12.81 -12.61
CA LEU A 213 -9.28 12.46 -11.68
C LEU A 213 -8.22 11.57 -12.35
N ALA A 214 -8.65 10.61 -13.19
CA ALA A 214 -7.74 9.76 -13.96
C ALA A 214 -6.92 10.59 -14.96
N GLU A 215 -7.54 11.58 -15.62
CA GLU A 215 -6.83 12.50 -16.50
C GLU A 215 -5.76 13.31 -15.76
N LEU A 216 -6.09 13.88 -14.60
CA LEU A 216 -5.13 14.63 -13.77
C LEU A 216 -4.00 13.71 -13.27
N LEU A 217 -4.33 12.50 -12.80
CA LEU A 217 -3.35 11.50 -12.39
C LEU A 217 -2.36 11.18 -13.52
N TYR A 218 -2.86 10.89 -14.71
CA TYR A 218 -2.04 10.59 -15.89
C TYR A 218 -1.18 11.80 -16.32
N LYS A 219 -1.72 13.01 -16.19
CA LYS A 219 -1.01 14.27 -16.48
C LYS A 219 0.18 14.49 -15.54
N PHE A 220 0.01 14.27 -14.24
CA PHE A 220 1.02 14.61 -13.24
C PHE A 220 1.98 13.45 -12.91
N PHE A 221 1.54 12.20 -13.05
CA PHE A 221 2.34 11.03 -12.68
C PHE A 221 2.52 10.08 -13.86
N ASP A 222 3.68 9.44 -13.91
CA ASP A 222 3.92 8.31 -14.78
C ASP A 222 3.35 7.01 -14.19
N ASN A 223 3.38 5.94 -14.98
CA ASN A 223 2.85 4.65 -14.60
C ASN A 223 3.66 3.89 -13.55
N HIS A 224 4.76 4.47 -13.10
CA HIS A 224 5.53 4.03 -11.95
C HIS A 224 5.22 4.87 -10.72
N GLY A 225 4.27 5.81 -10.80
CA GLY A 225 3.88 6.70 -9.71
C GLY A 225 4.86 7.84 -9.47
N ILE A 226 5.79 8.10 -10.40
CA ILE A 226 6.76 9.18 -10.31
C ILE A 226 6.15 10.42 -10.97
N GLU A 227 6.34 11.58 -10.34
CA GLU A 227 5.93 12.85 -10.91
C GLU A 227 6.66 13.11 -12.23
N ARG A 228 5.89 13.46 -13.28
CA ARG A 228 6.45 13.74 -14.60
C ARG A 228 7.23 15.06 -14.57
N PRO A 229 8.40 15.14 -15.25
CA PRO A 229 9.12 16.39 -15.36
C PRO A 229 8.33 17.43 -16.18
N ASP A 230 8.56 18.71 -15.90
CA ASP A 230 8.11 19.85 -16.70
C ASP A 230 6.58 20.05 -16.81
N VAL A 231 5.79 19.53 -15.86
CA VAL A 231 4.35 19.84 -15.81
C VAL A 231 4.16 21.23 -15.18
N GLU A 232 3.40 22.11 -15.83
CA GLU A 232 3.12 23.45 -15.27
C GLU A 232 2.21 23.34 -14.04
N HIS A 233 2.69 23.84 -12.90
CA HIS A 233 1.97 23.86 -11.63
C HIS A 233 1.35 25.22 -11.39
N LEU A 234 0.11 25.41 -11.82
CA LEU A 234 -0.68 26.57 -11.44
C LEU A 234 -1.18 26.36 -10.01
N LYS A 235 -0.60 27.10 -9.05
CA LYS A 235 -1.04 27.10 -7.67
C LYS A 235 -2.35 27.90 -7.54
N PRO A 236 -3.39 27.34 -6.93
CA PRO A 236 -4.58 28.12 -6.62
C PRO A 236 -4.24 29.20 -5.58
N GLN A 237 -5.02 30.29 -5.59
CA GLN A 237 -4.77 31.47 -4.76
C GLN A 237 -4.66 31.12 -3.25
N TRP A 238 -5.49 30.21 -2.77
CA TRP A 238 -5.47 29.79 -1.36
C TRP A 238 -4.17 29.08 -0.97
N ILE A 239 -3.52 28.33 -1.88
CA ILE A 239 -2.22 27.72 -1.63
C ILE A 239 -1.15 28.80 -1.49
N LEU A 240 -1.17 29.81 -2.36
CA LEU A 240 -0.22 30.93 -2.30
C LEU A 240 -0.37 31.71 -0.98
N GLU A 241 -1.60 31.93 -0.54
CA GLU A 241 -1.90 32.58 0.74
C GLU A 241 -1.43 31.75 1.94
N LEU A 242 -1.64 30.44 1.90
CA LEU A 242 -1.23 29.53 2.96
C LEU A 242 0.30 29.43 3.06
N GLU A 243 1.00 29.38 1.94
CA GLU A 243 2.47 29.45 1.90
C GLU A 243 2.99 30.76 2.52
N GLN A 244 2.34 31.88 2.22
CA GLN A 244 2.70 33.17 2.82
C GLN A 244 2.49 33.18 4.34
N GLN A 245 1.36 32.67 4.82
CA GLN A 245 1.08 32.54 6.26
C GLN A 245 2.10 31.66 6.98
N VAL A 246 2.50 30.55 6.37
CA VAL A 246 3.55 29.67 6.93
C VAL A 246 4.88 30.40 7.07
N VAL A 247 5.26 31.23 6.08
CA VAL A 247 6.48 32.06 6.16
C VAL A 247 6.39 33.07 7.29
N GLU A 248 5.23 33.72 7.47
CA GLU A 248 5.00 34.67 8.55
C GLU A 248 5.08 34.00 9.94
N CYS A 249 4.43 32.85 10.12
CA CYS A 249 4.50 32.06 11.36
C CYS A 249 5.93 31.64 11.71
N LYS A 250 6.72 31.17 10.72
CA LYS A 250 8.13 30.79 10.96
C LYS A 250 9.01 31.97 11.36
N LYS A 251 8.73 33.17 10.85
CA LYS A 251 9.43 34.39 11.28
C LYS A 251 9.10 34.71 12.73
N TRP A 252 7.82 34.64 13.11
CA TRP A 252 7.39 34.86 14.48
C TRP A 252 8.04 33.87 15.45
N GLU A 253 8.09 32.58 15.12
CA GLU A 253 8.77 31.57 15.95
C GLU A 253 10.29 31.82 16.12
N ALA A 254 10.94 32.40 15.10
CA ALA A 254 12.35 32.76 15.17
C ALA A 254 12.59 34.01 16.01
N GLU A 255 11.66 34.96 15.98
CA GLU A 255 11.68 36.21 16.76
C GLU A 255 11.33 35.98 18.23
N ASP A 256 10.40 35.07 18.54
CA ASP A 256 10.03 34.68 19.92
C ASP A 256 11.11 33.83 20.64
N ARG A 257 12.11 33.33 19.90
CA ARG A 257 13.26 32.58 20.43
C ARG A 257 14.51 33.44 20.67
N LEU A 258 14.43 34.76 20.45
CA LEU A 258 15.46 35.76 20.75
C LEU A 258 15.14 36.52 22.04
#